data_AF-A0A538IBY5-F1
#
_entry.id   AF-A0A538IBY5-F1
#
_cell.length_a   1.000
_cell.length_b   1.000
_cell.length_c   1.000
_cell.angle_alpha   90.00
_cell.angle_beta   90.00
_cell.angle_gamma   90.00
#
_symmetry.space_group_name_H-M   'P 1'
#
loop_
_entity.id
_entity.type
_entity.pdbx_description
1 polymer ?
#
loop_
_entity_poly.entity_id
_entity_poly.type
_entity_poly.pdbx_seq_one_letter_code
_entity_poly.pdbx_strand_id
1 'polypeptide(L)'
;MLVERSMHPEWLSNSYLVADEPGGRAVIIDSGAPAEPLLDAIERHEVTPEQLLLTHHQLEAERLLDVDTAFEPGEVLEVGGLRIDAIHTPGHTAGMLAFRVNDSEVFTGDTLFKGSVGGVRAPGSTTFEDLRSSVMDVLMKLPPQTVVRPGHTDPTTIGEEWEGNAFVRLWRGLDEESHERCRVGEEEAVLVLFAPDYDGGHKAWVRWTASGRDDIVPGSAVERY
;
A
#
# COMPACT_ATOMS: atom_id res chain seq x y z
N MET A 1 -15.13 5.91 12.85
CA MET A 1 -14.39 5.24 11.74
C MET A 1 -14.17 6.24 10.59
N LEU A 2 -13.55 5.86 9.45
CA LEU A 2 -13.01 6.80 8.45
C LEU A 2 -13.88 8.05 8.23
N VAL A 3 -13.29 9.22 8.46
CA VAL A 3 -13.95 10.52 8.41
C VAL A 3 -13.73 11.17 7.05
N GLU A 4 -12.50 11.17 6.55
CA GLU A 4 -12.13 11.85 5.31
C GLU A 4 -10.97 11.14 4.61
N ARG A 5 -10.98 11.14 3.28
CA ARG A 5 -9.84 10.75 2.45
C ARG A 5 -9.42 11.95 1.60
N SER A 6 -8.22 12.45 1.83
CA SER A 6 -7.55 13.36 0.91
C SER A 6 -6.85 12.55 -0.17
N MET A 7 -6.87 13.02 -1.41
CA MET A 7 -6.14 12.40 -2.52
C MET A 7 -5.44 13.46 -3.35
N HIS A 8 -4.14 13.29 -3.60
CA HIS A 8 -3.39 14.18 -4.45
C HIS A 8 -3.87 14.04 -5.91
N PRO A 9 -4.23 15.12 -6.62
CA PRO A 9 -4.84 15.02 -7.95
C PRO A 9 -3.90 14.46 -9.03
N GLU A 10 -2.59 14.69 -8.89
CA GLU A 10 -1.56 14.20 -9.83
C GLU A 10 -0.92 12.87 -9.41
N TRP A 11 -0.38 12.79 -8.19
CA TRP A 11 0.27 11.57 -7.69
C TRP A 11 -0.69 10.47 -7.25
N LEU A 12 -1.98 10.81 -7.09
CA LEU A 12 -3.03 9.89 -6.65
C LEU A 12 -2.77 9.26 -5.27
N SER A 13 -1.82 9.79 -4.50
CA SER A 13 -1.54 9.39 -3.13
C SER A 13 -2.68 9.79 -2.21
N ASN A 14 -2.94 8.99 -1.19
CA ASN A 14 -4.01 9.20 -0.22
C ASN A 14 -3.46 9.62 1.14
N SER A 15 -4.30 10.32 1.89
CA SER A 15 -4.15 10.49 3.33
C SER A 15 -5.53 10.35 3.94
N TYR A 16 -5.59 9.80 5.15
CA TYR A 16 -6.84 9.41 5.78
C TYR A 16 -6.96 10.02 7.17
N LEU A 17 -8.12 10.59 7.47
CA LEU A 17 -8.51 10.96 8.83
C LEU A 17 -9.45 9.90 9.38
N VAL A 18 -9.07 9.26 10.48
CA VAL A 18 -9.85 8.19 11.12
C VAL A 18 -10.16 8.60 12.55
N ALA A 19 -11.45 8.73 12.89
CA ALA A 19 -11.89 9.04 14.25
C ALA A 19 -12.58 7.83 14.89
N ASP A 20 -12.61 7.74 16.22
CA ASP A 20 -13.43 6.75 16.93
C ASP A 20 -14.93 7.03 16.72
N GLU A 21 -15.35 8.26 17.01
CA GLU A 21 -16.72 8.75 16.93
C GLU A 21 -16.78 10.25 16.52
N PRO A 22 -17.95 10.76 16.09
CA PRO A 22 -18.13 12.20 15.83
C PRO A 22 -17.81 13.04 17.07
N GLY A 23 -17.01 14.10 16.92
CA GLY A 23 -16.55 14.92 18.05
C GLY A 23 -15.45 14.26 18.91
N GLY A 24 -15.02 13.04 18.55
CA GLY A 24 -14.12 12.21 19.33
C GLY A 24 -12.64 12.39 19.00
N ARG A 25 -11.85 11.36 19.29
CA ARG A 25 -10.39 11.34 19.03
C ARG A 25 -10.11 10.74 17.66
N ALA A 26 -9.04 11.20 17.03
CA ALA A 26 -8.68 10.79 15.70
C ALA A 26 -7.18 10.52 15.52
N VAL A 27 -6.87 9.81 14.45
CA VAL A 27 -5.53 9.67 13.90
C VAL A 27 -5.56 10.07 12.42
N ILE A 28 -4.43 10.56 11.94
CA ILE A 28 -4.18 10.73 10.51
C ILE A 28 -3.27 9.57 10.07
N ILE A 29 -3.61 8.91 8.97
CA ILE A 29 -2.78 7.86 8.37
C ILE A 29 -2.38 8.34 6.98
N ASP A 30 -1.09 8.49 6.75
CA ASP A 30 -0.58 9.25 5.59
C ASP A 30 0.32 8.44 4.65
N SER A 31 0.15 8.72 3.36
CA SER A 31 1.01 8.30 2.24
C SER A 31 1.34 9.46 1.28
N GLY A 32 1.17 10.72 1.73
CA GLY A 32 1.66 11.93 1.06
C GLY A 32 0.62 12.69 0.23
N ALA A 33 -0.62 12.82 0.69
CA ALA A 33 -1.65 13.68 0.05
C ALA A 33 -1.77 15.06 0.72
N PRO A 34 -2.46 16.04 0.09
CA PRO A 34 -2.65 17.37 0.67
C PRO A 34 -3.36 17.32 2.03
N ALA A 35 -2.93 18.15 2.97
CA ALA A 35 -3.46 18.16 4.33
C ALA A 35 -4.80 18.91 4.44
N GLU A 36 -5.05 19.87 3.55
CA GLU A 36 -6.19 20.80 3.65
C GLU A 36 -7.55 20.10 3.76
N PRO A 37 -7.87 19.06 2.95
CA PRO A 37 -9.15 18.36 3.10
C PRO A 37 -9.30 17.69 4.47
N LEU A 38 -8.20 17.20 5.06
CA LEU A 38 -8.23 16.59 6.39
C LEU A 38 -8.43 17.65 7.47
N LEU A 39 -7.78 18.82 7.35
CA LEU A 39 -7.95 19.95 8.26
C LEU A 39 -9.39 20.47 8.24
N ASP A 40 -9.97 20.64 7.04
CA ASP A 40 -11.38 21.01 6.89
C ASP A 40 -12.31 19.97 7.52
N ALA A 41 -11.97 18.69 7.42
CA ALA A 41 -12.73 17.61 8.04
C ALA A 41 -12.60 17.58 9.57
N ILE A 42 -11.42 17.89 10.10
CA ILE A 42 -11.18 18.02 11.55
C ILE A 42 -12.12 19.07 12.13
N GLU A 43 -12.17 20.26 11.54
CA GLU A 43 -13.06 21.33 11.98
C GLU A 43 -14.53 20.96 11.82
N ARG A 44 -14.92 20.43 10.65
CA ARG A 44 -16.31 20.09 10.33
C ARG A 44 -16.89 18.98 11.20
N HIS A 45 -16.07 18.01 11.59
CA HIS A 45 -16.49 16.86 12.40
C HIS A 45 -16.14 17.01 13.89
N GLU A 46 -15.53 18.14 14.27
CA GLU A 46 -15.12 18.48 15.64
C GLU A 46 -14.24 17.40 16.29
N VAL A 47 -13.47 16.66 15.49
CA VAL A 47 -12.60 15.59 15.98
C VAL A 47 -11.24 16.13 16.39
N THR A 48 -10.56 15.45 17.32
CA THR A 48 -9.22 15.84 17.79
C THR A 48 -8.18 14.82 17.36
N PRO A 49 -7.34 15.11 16.35
CA PRO A 49 -6.21 14.26 16.00
C PRO A 49 -5.19 14.20 17.14
N GLU A 50 -4.82 13.01 17.58
CA GLU A 50 -3.78 12.81 18.59
C GLU A 50 -2.46 12.31 17.98
N GLN A 51 -2.50 11.67 16.81
CA GLN A 51 -1.33 11.10 16.16
C GLN A 51 -1.38 11.16 14.63
N LEU A 52 -0.19 11.29 14.02
CA LEU A 52 0.07 11.11 12.60
C LEU A 52 0.84 9.80 12.41
N LEU A 53 0.25 8.86 11.69
CA LEU A 53 0.78 7.53 11.41
C LEU A 53 1.29 7.49 9.96
N LEU A 54 2.58 7.20 9.79
CA LEU A 54 3.21 7.12 8.48
C LEU A 54 3.33 5.65 8.06
N THR A 55 2.88 5.35 6.84
CA THR A 55 2.97 3.98 6.28
C THR A 55 4.35 3.65 5.71
N HIS A 56 5.24 4.64 5.61
CA HIS A 56 6.57 4.54 5.01
C HIS A 56 7.70 4.68 6.05
N HIS A 57 8.92 4.29 5.66
CA HIS A 57 10.07 4.19 6.56
C HIS A 57 10.65 5.56 6.95
N GLN A 58 11.40 5.58 8.07
CA GLN A 58 12.12 6.73 8.63
C GLN A 58 13.01 7.50 7.62
N LEU A 59 13.58 6.82 6.62
CA LEU A 59 14.37 7.47 5.53
C LEU A 59 13.53 8.35 4.60
N GLU A 60 12.25 8.02 4.45
CA GLU A 60 11.28 8.85 3.71
C GLU A 60 10.58 9.83 4.65
N ALA A 61 10.43 9.44 5.92
CA ALA A 61 9.90 10.28 6.99
C ALA A 61 10.85 11.46 7.33
N GLU A 62 12.17 11.32 7.17
CA GLU A 62 13.14 12.44 7.24
C GLU A 62 12.82 13.57 6.24
N ARG A 63 12.04 13.28 5.18
CA ARG A 63 11.60 14.27 4.17
C ARG A 63 10.25 14.90 4.52
N LEU A 64 9.55 14.37 5.51
CA LEU A 64 8.21 14.74 5.95
C LEU A 64 8.30 15.11 7.44
N LEU A 65 8.68 16.37 7.72
CA LEU A 65 8.65 17.10 9.01
C LEU A 65 8.72 16.28 10.32
N ASP A 66 9.76 16.52 11.15
CA ASP A 66 9.93 16.10 12.56
C ASP A 66 8.97 15.00 13.05
N VAL A 67 9.33 13.75 12.75
CA VAL A 67 8.55 12.55 13.11
C VAL A 67 8.67 12.32 14.62
N ASP A 68 7.55 12.48 15.34
CA ASP A 68 7.56 12.41 16.81
C ASP A 68 7.80 10.99 17.36
N THR A 69 7.41 9.91 16.67
CA THR A 69 7.73 8.51 17.06
C THR A 69 7.54 7.54 15.87
N ALA A 70 8.50 6.64 15.64
CA ALA A 70 8.34 5.53 14.70
C ALA A 70 7.66 4.35 15.38
N PHE A 71 6.69 3.72 14.72
CA PHE A 71 6.05 2.49 15.20
C PHE A 71 6.97 1.29 14.99
N GLU A 72 7.10 0.44 16.00
CA GLU A 72 7.71 -0.87 15.82
C GLU A 72 6.67 -1.88 15.30
N PRO A 73 7.07 -2.82 14.43
CA PRO A 73 6.22 -3.95 14.03
C PRO A 73 5.55 -4.66 15.21
N GLY A 74 4.23 -4.81 15.14
CA GLY A 74 3.43 -5.51 16.16
C GLY A 74 3.03 -4.64 17.36
N GLU A 75 3.40 -3.36 17.37
CA GLU A 75 2.86 -2.41 18.34
C GLU A 75 1.37 -2.17 18.13
N VAL A 76 0.70 -1.89 19.24
CA VAL A 76 -0.73 -1.55 19.27
C VAL A 76 -0.86 -0.17 19.87
N LEU A 77 -1.51 0.71 19.12
CA LEU A 77 -1.90 2.03 19.57
C LEU A 77 -3.39 2.06 19.91
N GLU A 78 -3.72 2.69 21.03
CA GLU A 78 -5.10 3.00 21.42
C GLU A 78 -5.30 4.52 21.45
N VAL A 79 -6.23 5.02 20.65
CA VAL A 79 -6.62 6.44 20.59
C VAL A 79 -8.14 6.51 20.73
N GLY A 80 -8.61 6.88 21.92
CA GLY A 80 -10.03 6.83 22.24
C GLY A 80 -10.60 5.42 22.07
N GLY A 81 -11.63 5.29 21.23
CA GLY A 81 -12.21 4.00 20.84
C GLY A 81 -11.51 3.28 19.67
N LEU A 82 -10.40 3.82 19.14
CA LEU A 82 -9.61 3.19 18.09
C LEU A 82 -8.56 2.25 18.69
N ARG A 83 -8.54 1.01 18.22
CA ARG A 83 -7.42 0.07 18.33
C ARG A 83 -6.72 -0.01 16.97
N ILE A 84 -5.42 0.26 16.95
CA ILE A 84 -4.62 0.34 15.73
C ILE A 84 -3.43 -0.61 15.88
N ASP A 85 -3.41 -1.69 15.09
CA ASP A 85 -2.30 -2.65 15.06
C ASP A 85 -1.34 -2.28 13.91
N ALA A 86 -0.05 -2.09 14.22
CA ALA A 86 1.00 -1.88 13.23
C ALA A 86 1.50 -3.23 12.67
N ILE A 87 1.32 -3.45 11.38
CA ILE A 87 1.65 -4.70 10.68
C ILE A 87 2.80 -4.43 9.71
N HIS A 88 3.93 -5.11 9.90
CA HIS A 88 5.06 -4.97 9.00
C HIS A 88 4.81 -5.64 7.66
N THR A 89 4.97 -4.88 6.58
CA THR A 89 4.71 -5.31 5.20
C THR A 89 5.85 -4.87 4.27
N PRO A 90 7.09 -5.39 4.47
CA PRO A 90 8.23 -5.00 3.65
C PRO A 90 8.04 -5.39 2.18
N GLY A 91 8.79 -4.70 1.32
CA GLY A 91 8.80 -4.96 -0.12
C GLY A 91 9.02 -3.66 -0.88
N HIS A 92 7.99 -2.80 -0.88
CA HIS A 92 8.11 -1.47 -1.49
C HIS A 92 9.19 -0.64 -0.81
N THR A 93 9.21 -0.65 0.52
CA THR A 93 10.34 -0.21 1.34
C THR A 93 10.56 -1.20 2.49
N ALA A 94 11.76 -1.20 3.08
CA ALA A 94 12.13 -2.13 4.15
C ALA A 94 11.32 -1.91 5.44
N GLY A 95 10.93 -0.66 5.73
CA GLY A 95 10.22 -0.30 6.96
C GLY A 95 8.73 -0.10 6.81
N MET A 96 8.15 -0.55 5.69
CA MET A 96 6.76 -0.31 5.39
C MET A 96 5.82 -0.95 6.42
N LEU A 97 4.85 -0.17 6.89
CA LEU A 97 3.80 -0.61 7.81
C LEU A 97 2.42 -0.47 7.17
N ALA A 98 1.59 -1.48 7.37
CA ALA A 98 0.15 -1.39 7.25
C ALA A 98 -0.47 -1.18 8.64
N PHE A 99 -1.51 -0.36 8.74
CA PHE A 99 -2.23 -0.13 10.00
C PHE A 99 -3.60 -0.76 9.95
N ARG A 100 -3.88 -1.72 10.82
CA ARG A 100 -5.19 -2.33 10.94
C ARG A 100 -5.97 -1.65 12.05
N VAL A 101 -7.17 -1.15 11.74
CA VAL A 101 -7.99 -0.37 12.65
C VAL A 101 -9.26 -1.14 12.99
N ASN A 102 -9.51 -1.34 14.29
CA ASN A 102 -10.70 -1.97 14.85
C ASN A 102 -11.07 -3.31 14.19
N ASP A 103 -10.07 -4.08 13.75
CA ASP A 103 -10.20 -5.34 13.03
C ASP A 103 -10.96 -5.30 11.69
N SER A 104 -11.49 -4.13 11.28
CA SER A 104 -12.41 -3.96 10.14
C SER A 104 -11.79 -3.31 8.91
N GLU A 105 -10.81 -2.41 9.10
CA GLU A 105 -10.12 -1.71 8.01
C GLU A 105 -8.61 -1.91 8.12
N VAL A 106 -7.90 -1.93 6.99
CA VAL A 106 -6.44 -1.95 6.94
C VAL A 106 -5.94 -0.92 5.94
N PHE A 107 -5.02 -0.07 6.39
CA PHE A 107 -4.37 0.96 5.58
C PHE A 107 -3.04 0.41 5.11
N THR A 108 -2.92 0.11 3.82
CA THR A 108 -1.83 -0.73 3.27
C THR A 108 -0.67 0.04 2.66
N GLY A 109 -0.77 1.37 2.60
CA GLY A 109 0.15 2.21 1.85
C GLY A 109 0.37 1.63 0.44
N ASP A 110 1.63 1.56 0.04
CA ASP A 110 2.12 1.04 -1.24
C ASP A 110 2.45 -0.47 -1.24
N THR A 111 1.90 -1.25 -0.31
CA THR A 111 2.00 -2.72 -0.37
C THR A 111 0.94 -3.33 -1.29
N LEU A 112 -0.33 -3.01 -1.05
CA LEU A 112 -1.49 -3.56 -1.75
C LEU A 112 -2.40 -2.42 -2.22
N PHE A 113 -2.78 -2.47 -3.50
CA PHE A 113 -3.69 -1.54 -4.15
C PHE A 113 -4.94 -2.27 -4.64
N LYS A 114 -5.95 -1.51 -5.07
CA LYS A 114 -7.09 -2.09 -5.78
C LYS A 114 -6.65 -2.69 -7.12
N GLY A 115 -6.73 -4.01 -7.25
CA GLY A 115 -6.38 -4.76 -8.45
C GLY A 115 -4.90 -4.80 -8.79
N SER A 116 -4.01 -4.27 -7.93
CA SER A 116 -2.56 -4.18 -8.17
C SER A 116 -1.78 -4.30 -6.86
N VAL A 117 -0.45 -4.28 -6.92
CA VAL A 117 0.46 -4.35 -5.75
C VAL A 117 1.59 -3.34 -5.89
N GLY A 118 2.34 -3.13 -4.81
CA GLY A 118 3.55 -2.32 -4.79
C GLY A 118 4.61 -2.74 -5.81
N GLY A 119 5.53 -1.83 -6.13
CA GLY A 119 6.78 -2.16 -6.84
C GLY A 119 7.94 -2.35 -5.87
N VAL A 120 8.98 -3.09 -6.24
CA VAL A 120 10.15 -3.41 -5.37
C VAL A 120 11.44 -2.75 -5.87
N ARG A 121 11.31 -1.53 -6.36
CA ARG A 121 12.40 -0.78 -7.04
C ARG A 121 12.54 0.65 -6.55
N ALA A 122 11.75 1.05 -5.56
CA ALA A 122 11.88 2.35 -4.90
C ALA A 122 13.19 2.40 -4.08
N PRO A 123 13.75 3.59 -3.81
CA PRO A 123 14.84 3.73 -2.86
C PRO A 123 14.49 3.10 -1.52
N GLY A 124 15.32 2.18 -1.01
CA GLY A 124 15.06 1.47 0.24
C GLY A 124 14.06 0.30 0.14
N SER A 125 13.66 -0.09 -1.07
CA SER A 125 12.96 -1.36 -1.33
C SER A 125 13.78 -2.57 -0.90
N THR A 126 13.09 -3.69 -0.66
CA THR A 126 13.74 -4.96 -0.32
C THR A 126 13.70 -5.92 -1.52
N THR A 127 12.75 -6.85 -1.56
CA THR A 127 12.69 -7.91 -2.57
C THR A 127 11.26 -8.19 -3.00
N PHE A 128 11.12 -8.80 -4.17
CA PHE A 128 9.85 -9.34 -4.64
C PHE A 128 9.27 -10.36 -3.67
N GLU A 129 10.11 -11.22 -3.10
CA GLU A 129 9.70 -12.24 -2.14
C GLU A 129 9.13 -11.62 -0.87
N ASP A 130 9.72 -10.54 -0.37
CA ASP A 130 9.19 -9.80 0.78
C ASP A 130 7.82 -9.20 0.46
N LEU A 131 7.67 -8.50 -0.68
CA LEU A 131 6.38 -7.93 -1.08
C LEU A 131 5.32 -9.03 -1.22
N ARG A 132 5.67 -10.14 -1.88
CA ARG A 132 4.77 -11.26 -2.07
C ARG A 132 4.35 -11.88 -0.73
N SER A 133 5.29 -12.04 0.20
CA SER A 133 5.01 -12.53 1.56
C SER A 133 4.09 -11.55 2.32
N SER A 134 4.38 -10.26 2.28
CA SER A 134 3.55 -9.21 2.86
C SER A 134 2.11 -9.25 2.34
N VAL A 135 1.92 -9.46 1.04
CA VAL A 135 0.58 -9.61 0.47
C VAL A 135 -0.04 -10.97 0.85
N MET A 136 0.61 -12.09 0.54
CA MET A 136 -0.01 -13.42 0.57
C MET A 136 -0.07 -14.07 1.97
N ASP A 137 0.97 -13.85 2.77
CA ASP A 137 1.15 -14.50 4.06
C ASP A 137 0.71 -13.62 5.24
N VAL A 138 0.56 -12.30 5.00
CA VAL A 138 0.09 -11.34 6.01
C VAL A 138 -1.29 -10.78 5.62
N LEU A 139 -1.39 -9.95 4.58
CA LEU A 139 -2.64 -9.24 4.26
C LEU A 139 -3.77 -10.19 3.86
N MET A 140 -3.49 -11.18 3.01
CA MET A 140 -4.49 -12.16 2.57
C MET A 140 -4.92 -13.16 3.67
N LYS A 141 -4.36 -13.07 4.88
CA LYS A 141 -4.84 -13.82 6.06
C LYS A 141 -5.90 -13.07 6.86
N LEU A 142 -6.11 -11.79 6.56
CA LEU A 142 -7.17 -11.01 7.18
C LEU A 142 -8.55 -11.51 6.69
N PRO A 143 -9.64 -11.24 7.45
CA PRO A 143 -10.98 -11.59 7.02
C PRO A 143 -11.34 -11.00 5.63
N PRO A 144 -12.04 -11.73 4.75
CA PRO A 144 -12.35 -11.25 3.40
C PRO A 144 -13.10 -9.91 3.35
N GLN A 145 -13.91 -9.62 4.37
CA GLN A 145 -14.67 -8.37 4.49
C GLN A 145 -13.84 -7.18 4.97
N THR A 146 -12.56 -7.38 5.36
CA THR A 146 -11.70 -6.29 5.78
C THR A 146 -11.49 -5.32 4.62
N VAL A 147 -11.83 -4.05 4.86
CA VAL A 147 -11.69 -2.97 3.88
C VAL A 147 -10.22 -2.59 3.78
N VAL A 148 -9.69 -2.56 2.56
CA VAL A 148 -8.34 -2.10 2.26
C VAL A 148 -8.40 -0.63 1.84
N ARG A 149 -7.61 0.19 2.53
CA ARG A 149 -7.42 1.62 2.29
C ARG A 149 -5.99 1.84 1.75
N PRO A 150 -5.79 1.79 0.43
CA PRO A 150 -4.46 1.84 -0.14
C PRO A 150 -3.80 3.21 -0.06
N GLY A 151 -2.48 3.24 -0.22
CA GLY A 151 -1.71 4.46 -0.37
C GLY A 151 -2.09 5.25 -1.62
N HIS A 152 -2.63 4.60 -2.65
CA HIS A 152 -3.07 5.26 -3.88
C HIS A 152 -4.49 4.89 -4.28
N THR A 153 -5.24 5.89 -4.77
CA THR A 153 -6.55 5.76 -5.42
C THR A 153 -7.65 5.13 -4.53
N ASP A 154 -8.36 4.12 -5.04
CA ASP A 154 -9.64 3.65 -4.52
C ASP A 154 -9.54 2.48 -3.54
N PRO A 155 -10.42 2.42 -2.53
CA PRO A 155 -10.49 1.29 -1.63
C PRO A 155 -11.00 0.03 -2.32
N THR A 156 -10.71 -1.08 -1.68
CA THR A 156 -11.12 -2.46 -2.05
C THR A 156 -11.33 -3.28 -0.77
N THR A 157 -11.47 -4.59 -0.88
CA THR A 157 -11.51 -5.52 0.26
C THR A 157 -10.53 -6.67 0.05
N ILE A 158 -10.13 -7.32 1.14
CA ILE A 158 -9.27 -8.52 1.06
C ILE A 158 -9.91 -9.60 0.19
N GLY A 159 -11.23 -9.78 0.27
CA GLY A 159 -11.96 -10.73 -0.56
C GLY A 159 -11.97 -10.37 -2.05
N GLU A 160 -12.17 -9.10 -2.39
CA GLU A 160 -12.11 -8.62 -3.78
C GLU A 160 -10.70 -8.83 -4.36
N GLU A 161 -9.65 -8.49 -3.62
CA GLU A 161 -8.27 -8.69 -4.07
C GLU A 161 -7.90 -10.17 -4.15
N TRP A 162 -8.38 -11.00 -3.21
CA TRP A 162 -8.13 -12.44 -3.24
C TRP A 162 -8.68 -13.09 -4.51
N GLU A 163 -9.87 -12.68 -4.95
CA GLU A 163 -10.55 -13.26 -6.12
C GLU A 163 -10.13 -12.62 -7.45
N GLY A 164 -9.89 -11.29 -7.45
CA GLY A 164 -9.77 -10.47 -8.66
C GLY A 164 -8.38 -9.90 -8.96
N ASN A 165 -7.47 -9.82 -8.00
CA ASN A 165 -6.14 -9.22 -8.23
C ASN A 165 -5.27 -10.16 -9.08
N ALA A 166 -4.80 -9.68 -10.24
CA ALA A 166 -4.07 -10.50 -11.19
C ALA A 166 -2.77 -11.10 -10.61
N PHE A 167 -2.06 -10.35 -9.76
CA PHE A 167 -0.85 -10.84 -9.08
C PHE A 167 -1.20 -11.96 -8.09
N VAL A 168 -2.22 -11.74 -7.26
CA VAL A 168 -2.67 -12.71 -6.26
C VAL A 168 -3.16 -13.99 -6.92
N ARG A 169 -3.95 -13.90 -8.00
CA ARG A 169 -4.43 -15.05 -8.75
C ARG A 169 -3.29 -15.87 -9.34
N LEU A 170 -2.28 -15.22 -9.91
CA LEU A 170 -1.11 -15.89 -10.47
C LEU A 170 -0.25 -16.53 -9.36
N TRP A 171 -0.03 -15.85 -8.23
CA TRP A 171 0.65 -16.44 -7.05
C TRP A 171 -0.08 -17.63 -6.44
N ARG A 172 -1.40 -17.72 -6.63
CA ARG A 172 -2.25 -18.86 -6.25
C ARG A 172 -2.27 -19.97 -7.31
N GLY A 173 -1.65 -19.76 -8.48
CA GLY A 173 -1.63 -20.71 -9.59
C GLY A 173 -2.97 -20.85 -10.32
N LEU A 174 -3.81 -19.80 -10.28
CA LEU A 174 -5.11 -19.79 -10.95
C LEU A 174 -5.04 -19.30 -12.40
N ASP A 175 -4.00 -18.54 -12.73
CA ASP A 175 -3.73 -18.00 -14.06
C ASP A 175 -2.33 -18.42 -14.52
N GLU A 176 -2.11 -18.40 -15.84
CA GLU A 176 -0.83 -18.78 -16.46
C GLU A 176 0.13 -17.59 -16.55
N GLU A 177 1.42 -17.84 -16.34
CA GLU A 177 2.49 -16.86 -16.61
C GLU A 177 2.58 -16.57 -18.11
N SER A 178 2.83 -15.31 -18.46
CA SER A 178 3.34 -14.97 -19.78
C SER A 178 4.83 -15.31 -19.88
N HIS A 179 5.29 -15.57 -21.10
CA HIS A 179 6.69 -15.84 -21.42
C HIS A 179 7.21 -14.92 -22.53
N GLU A 180 6.55 -13.79 -22.73
CA GLU A 180 6.96 -12.75 -23.67
C GLU A 180 8.32 -12.18 -23.24
N ARG A 181 9.20 -11.93 -24.22
CA ARG A 181 10.47 -11.24 -23.93
C ARG A 181 10.23 -9.76 -23.84
N CYS A 182 10.87 -9.11 -22.88
CA CYS A 182 10.84 -7.67 -22.71
C CYS A 182 12.18 -7.14 -22.21
N ARG A 183 12.28 -5.82 -22.13
CA ARG A 183 13.42 -5.11 -21.54
C ARG A 183 12.94 -4.05 -20.57
N VAL A 184 13.70 -3.81 -19.51
CA VAL A 184 13.49 -2.67 -18.61
C VAL A 184 14.81 -1.91 -18.50
N GLY A 185 14.84 -0.70 -19.06
CA GLY A 185 16.10 0.02 -19.25
C GLY A 185 17.04 -0.74 -20.19
N GLU A 186 18.20 -1.17 -19.69
CA GLU A 186 19.19 -1.92 -20.47
C GLU A 186 19.13 -3.44 -20.24
N GLU A 187 18.30 -3.91 -19.31
CA GLU A 187 18.28 -5.31 -18.85
C GLU A 187 17.15 -6.12 -19.49
N GLU A 188 17.51 -7.29 -20.04
CA GLU A 188 16.58 -8.26 -20.64
C GLU A 188 15.82 -9.07 -19.58
N ALA A 189 14.52 -9.26 -19.82
CA ALA A 189 13.64 -10.00 -18.93
C ALA A 189 12.57 -10.79 -19.70
N VAL A 190 11.90 -11.67 -18.96
CA VAL A 190 10.63 -12.27 -19.35
C VAL A 190 9.51 -11.50 -18.65
N LEU A 191 8.51 -11.08 -19.41
CA LEU A 191 7.30 -10.46 -18.89
C LEU A 191 6.37 -11.56 -18.38
N VAL A 192 6.32 -11.73 -17.05
CA VAL A 192 5.53 -12.75 -16.37
C VAL A 192 4.06 -12.33 -16.29
N LEU A 193 3.80 -11.06 -15.95
CA LEU A 193 2.46 -10.48 -15.89
C LEU A 193 2.51 -9.01 -16.34
N PHE A 194 1.50 -8.60 -17.09
CA PHE A 194 1.23 -7.19 -17.42
C PHE A 194 -0.25 -6.92 -17.18
N ALA A 195 -0.56 -6.24 -16.07
CA ALA A 195 -1.92 -6.04 -15.59
C ALA A 195 -2.24 -4.55 -15.44
N PRO A 196 -3.52 -4.14 -15.48
CA PRO A 196 -3.91 -2.77 -15.14
C PRO A 196 -3.37 -2.36 -13.76
N ASP A 197 -2.99 -1.10 -13.63
CA ASP A 197 -2.52 -0.51 -12.37
C ASP A 197 -3.52 0.50 -11.81
N TYR A 198 -3.29 0.95 -10.58
CA TYR A 198 -4.18 1.89 -9.89
C TYR A 198 -4.36 3.22 -10.63
N ASP A 199 -3.34 3.68 -11.37
CA ASP A 199 -3.30 4.98 -12.06
C ASP A 199 -3.92 4.94 -13.48
N GLY A 200 -4.54 3.82 -13.87
CA GLY A 200 -5.04 3.60 -15.23
C GLY A 200 -3.96 3.20 -16.23
N GLY A 201 -2.70 3.13 -15.80
CA GLY A 201 -1.59 2.52 -16.51
C GLY A 201 -1.55 1.01 -16.32
N HIS A 202 -0.34 0.47 -16.25
CA HIS A 202 -0.12 -0.96 -16.06
C HIS A 202 1.02 -1.19 -15.07
N LYS A 203 0.93 -2.32 -14.36
CA LYS A 203 1.98 -2.86 -13.53
C LYS A 203 2.50 -4.14 -14.17
N ALA A 204 3.83 -4.30 -14.15
CA ALA A 204 4.49 -5.44 -14.74
C ALA A 204 5.25 -6.24 -13.69
N TRP A 205 5.06 -7.56 -13.71
CA TRP A 205 5.97 -8.50 -13.09
C TRP A 205 6.93 -9.01 -14.16
N VAL A 206 8.22 -8.79 -13.94
CA VAL A 206 9.30 -9.23 -14.82
C VAL A 206 10.21 -10.23 -14.11
N ARG A 207 10.73 -11.19 -14.87
CA ARG A 207 11.77 -12.14 -14.43
C ARG A 207 13.04 -11.89 -15.22
N TRP A 208 14.11 -11.45 -14.56
CA TRP A 208 15.35 -11.06 -15.23
C TRP A 208 16.04 -12.26 -15.88
N THR A 209 16.44 -12.13 -17.14
CA THR A 209 17.05 -13.24 -17.90
C THR A 209 18.39 -13.65 -17.31
N ALA A 210 19.18 -12.69 -16.81
CA ALA A 210 20.52 -12.94 -16.31
C ALA A 210 20.54 -13.59 -14.92
N SER A 211 19.68 -13.15 -14.00
CA SER A 211 19.69 -13.58 -12.60
C SER A 211 18.57 -14.57 -12.26
N GLY A 212 17.50 -14.63 -13.05
CA GLY A 212 16.28 -15.36 -12.72
C GLY A 212 15.44 -14.74 -11.61
N ARG A 213 15.86 -13.59 -11.05
CA ARG A 213 15.12 -12.88 -10.01
C ARG A 213 13.84 -12.26 -10.57
N ASP A 214 12.79 -12.25 -9.77
CA ASP A 214 11.53 -11.57 -10.06
C ASP A 214 11.52 -10.15 -9.48
N ASP A 215 10.96 -9.18 -10.21
CA ASP A 215 10.68 -7.81 -9.73
C ASP A 215 9.28 -7.37 -10.21
N ILE A 216 8.69 -6.41 -9.49
CA ILE A 216 7.50 -5.67 -9.93
C ILE A 216 7.88 -4.22 -10.24
N VAL A 217 7.57 -3.77 -11.45
CA VAL A 217 7.93 -2.47 -12.02
C VAL A 217 6.72 -1.75 -12.62
N PRO A 218 6.75 -0.41 -12.76
CA PRO A 218 5.79 0.30 -13.59
C PRO A 218 5.81 -0.25 -15.03
N GLY A 219 4.64 -0.51 -15.60
CA GLY A 219 4.51 -1.04 -16.96
C GLY A 219 5.03 -0.07 -18.02
N SER A 220 5.05 1.23 -17.74
CA SER A 220 5.67 2.26 -18.58
C SER A 220 7.19 2.11 -18.73
N ALA A 221 7.84 1.36 -17.83
CA ALA A 221 9.28 1.06 -17.91
C ALA A 221 9.59 -0.19 -18.75
N VAL A 222 8.56 -0.90 -19.25
CA VAL A 222 8.72 -2.17 -19.97
C VAL A 222 8.63 -1.95 -21.47
N GLU A 223 9.69 -2.29 -22.19
CA GLU A 223 9.72 -2.37 -23.65
C GLU A 223 9.49 -3.81 -24.09
N ARG A 224 8.50 -4.03 -24.97
CA ARG A 224 8.06 -5.35 -25.44
C ARG A 224 8.53 -5.58 -26.88
N TYR A 225 8.91 -6.83 -27.19
CA TYR A 225 9.50 -7.21 -28.48
C TYR A 225 8.50 -7.85 -29.46
#